data_AF-A0A7J7J9J7-F1
#
_entry.id   AF-A0A7J7J9J7-F1
#
_cell.length_a   1.000
_cell.length_b   1.000
_cell.length_c   1.000
_cell.angle_alpha   90.00
_cell.angle_beta   90.00
_cell.angle_gamma   90.00
#
_symmetry.space_group_name_H-M   'P 1'
#
loop_
_entity.id
_entity.type
_entity.pdbx_description
1 polymer ?
#
loop_
_entity_poly.entity_id
_entity_poly.type
_entity_poly.pdbx_seq_one_letter_code
_entity_poly.pdbx_strand_id
1 'polypeptide(L)'
;MNRVGVDTPSVDYGPSLDFPVHRFLQGQNIFLLENVGNMSALPKGGDGVTLVVGAMKVDGGTGGPARLLALFEDASSGNIPKCTLLKVTIVGQIIALFV
;
A
#
# COMPACT_ATOMS: atom_id res chain seq x y z
N MET A 1 7.26 12.01 0.71
CA MET A 1 7.21 10.91 -0.27
C MET A 1 5.76 10.50 -0.42
N ASN A 2 5.20 10.55 -1.62
CA ASN A 2 3.78 10.22 -1.86
C ASN A 2 3.66 8.76 -2.24
N ARG A 3 2.63 8.07 -1.73
CA ARG A 3 2.34 6.64 -1.91
C ARG A 3 0.83 6.45 -2.05
N VAL A 4 0.40 5.43 -2.79
CA VAL A 4 -1.02 5.12 -2.97
C VAL A 4 -1.28 3.68 -2.58
N GLY A 5 -2.41 3.43 -1.92
CA GLY A 5 -2.86 2.10 -1.56
C GLY A 5 -4.36 1.92 -1.81
N VAL A 6 -4.77 0.72 -2.22
CA VAL A 6 -6.17 0.37 -2.48
C VAL A 6 -6.49 -1.02 -1.93
N ASP A 7 -7.72 -1.23 -1.50
CA ASP A 7 -8.23 -2.51 -1.00
C ASP A 7 -8.73 -3.46 -2.10
N THR A 8 -8.62 -3.03 -3.35
CA THR A 8 -8.95 -3.82 -4.54
C THR A 8 -7.71 -4.51 -5.12
N PRO A 9 -7.90 -5.50 -6.02
CA PRO A 9 -6.79 -6.14 -6.72
C PRO A 9 -5.97 -5.23 -7.64
N SER A 10 -6.50 -4.06 -8.00
CA SER A 10 -5.77 -3.07 -8.79
C SER A 10 -6.18 -1.64 -8.48
N VAL A 11 -5.24 -0.69 -8.63
CA VAL A 11 -5.55 0.75 -8.67
C VAL A 11 -6.20 1.20 -9.99
N ASP A 12 -6.04 0.41 -11.05
CA ASP A 12 -6.65 0.67 -12.35
C ASP A 12 -8.06 0.05 -12.45
N TYR A 13 -8.84 0.57 -13.38
CA TYR A 13 -10.12 -0.02 -13.74
C TYR A 13 -9.91 -1.44 -14.28
N GLY A 14 -10.59 -2.44 -13.72
CA GLY A 14 -10.28 -3.86 -13.97
C GLY A 14 -10.19 -4.29 -15.44
N PRO A 15 -11.10 -3.87 -16.33
CA PRO A 15 -11.01 -4.15 -17.77
C PRO A 15 -9.96 -3.35 -18.56
N SER A 16 -9.20 -2.45 -17.92
CA SER A 16 -8.16 -1.68 -18.58
C SER A 16 -7.06 -2.60 -19.11
N LEU A 17 -6.64 -2.33 -20.34
CA LEU A 17 -5.50 -3.00 -20.98
C LEU A 17 -4.25 -2.13 -20.99
N ASP A 18 -4.42 -0.85 -20.66
CA ASP A 18 -3.39 0.16 -20.74
C ASP A 18 -2.87 0.62 -19.37
N PHE A 19 -3.54 0.31 -18.26
CA PHE A 19 -3.08 0.62 -16.90
C PHE A 19 -2.63 2.09 -16.70
N PRO A 20 -3.47 3.08 -17.06
CA PRO A 20 -3.10 4.48 -17.04
C PRO A 20 -2.69 4.99 -15.65
N VAL A 21 -3.30 4.47 -14.57
CA VAL A 21 -2.97 4.87 -13.20
C VAL A 21 -1.60 4.34 -12.81
N HIS A 22 -1.29 3.07 -13.11
CA HIS A 22 0.04 2.52 -12.90
C HIS A 22 1.11 3.34 -13.62
N ARG A 23 0.94 3.58 -14.93
CA ARG A 23 1.94 4.32 -15.73
C ARG A 23 2.19 5.73 -15.19
N PHE A 24 1.11 6.44 -14.84
CA PHE A 24 1.22 7.79 -14.33
C PHE A 24 1.95 7.82 -12.97
N LEU A 25 1.53 6.99 -12.01
CA LEU A 25 2.10 7.01 -10.66
C LEU A 25 3.52 6.44 -10.62
N GLN A 26 3.76 5.31 -11.29
CA GLN A 26 5.11 4.72 -11.34
C GLN A 26 6.09 5.59 -12.12
N GLY A 27 5.63 6.29 -13.16
CA GLY A 27 6.42 7.31 -13.86
C GLY A 27 6.84 8.48 -12.98
N GLN A 28 6.18 8.67 -11.84
CA GLN A 28 6.54 9.63 -10.78
C GLN A 28 7.27 8.98 -9.59
N ASN A 29 7.72 7.73 -9.74
CA ASN A 29 8.37 6.94 -8.69
C ASN A 29 7.49 6.80 -7.42
N ILE A 30 6.18 6.67 -7.61
CA ILE A 30 5.20 6.40 -6.57
C ILE A 30 4.91 4.91 -6.59
N PHE A 31 5.24 4.21 -5.50
CA PHE A 31 4.85 2.80 -5.35
C PHE A 31 3.37 2.67 -4.95
N LEU A 32 2.80 1.51 -5.30
CA LEU A 32 1.39 1.18 -5.14
C LEU A 32 1.23 -0.03 -4.20
N LEU A 33 0.27 0.04 -3.28
CA LEU A 33 -0.12 -1.07 -2.42
C LEU A 33 -1.51 -1.55 -2.86
N GLU A 34 -1.66 -2.83 -3.20
CA GLU A 34 -2.91 -3.39 -3.68
C GLU A 34 -3.39 -4.49 -2.72
N ASN A 35 -4.69 -4.75 -2.72
CA ASN A 35 -5.32 -5.67 -1.76
C ASN A 35 -4.99 -5.30 -0.30
N VAL A 36 -5.00 -4.02 0.04
CA VAL A 36 -4.85 -3.54 1.41
C VAL A 36 -6.09 -3.90 2.23
N GLY A 37 -6.00 -4.95 3.03
CA GLY A 37 -7.09 -5.38 3.90
C GLY A 37 -7.12 -4.67 5.26
N ASN A 38 -8.22 -4.87 5.99
CA ASN A 38 -8.40 -4.45 7.38
C ASN A 38 -8.42 -2.93 7.62
N MET A 39 -8.82 -2.14 6.62
CA MET A 39 -8.89 -0.67 6.73
C MET A 39 -9.94 -0.18 7.75
N SER A 40 -10.96 -0.98 8.05
CA SER A 40 -11.99 -0.65 9.06
C SER A 40 -11.43 -0.55 10.48
N ALA A 41 -10.24 -1.10 10.73
CA ALA A 41 -9.55 -1.00 12.01
C ALA A 41 -8.73 0.28 12.17
N LEU A 42 -8.66 1.13 11.14
CA LEU A 42 -7.92 2.39 11.16
C LEU A 42 -8.81 3.55 11.66
N PRO A 43 -8.21 4.59 12.25
CA PRO A 43 -8.92 5.84 12.53
C PRO A 43 -9.54 6.42 11.26
N LYS A 44 -10.78 6.93 11.37
CA LYS A 44 -11.44 7.63 10.27
C LYS A 44 -10.61 8.86 9.90
N GLY A 45 -10.30 9.04 8.60
CA GLY A 45 -9.48 10.14 8.10
C GLY A 45 -7.99 9.82 8.00
N GLY A 46 -7.48 8.81 8.71
CA GLY A 46 -6.09 8.36 8.61
C GLY A 46 -5.07 9.28 9.32
N ASP A 47 -5.51 10.30 10.03
CA ASP A 47 -4.63 11.20 10.78
C ASP A 47 -3.89 10.44 11.89
N GLY A 48 -2.59 10.76 12.04
CA GLY A 48 -1.74 10.12 13.05
C GLY A 48 -1.37 8.67 12.77
N VAL A 49 -1.73 8.11 11.60
CA VAL A 49 -1.33 6.76 11.21
C VAL A 49 0.05 6.75 10.57
N THR A 50 0.96 5.97 11.13
CA THR A 50 2.25 5.63 10.52
C THR A 50 2.15 4.24 9.88
N LEU A 51 2.47 4.15 8.58
CA LEU A 51 2.51 2.88 7.86
C LEU A 51 3.95 2.35 7.78
N VAL A 52 4.14 1.08 8.16
CA VAL A 52 5.39 0.35 7.97
C VAL A 52 5.17 -0.69 6.87
N VAL A 53 5.91 -0.55 5.77
CA VAL A 53 5.81 -1.42 4.59
C VAL A 53 7.00 -2.37 4.55
N GLY A 54 6.79 -3.61 4.99
CA GLY A 54 7.78 -4.69 4.89
C GLY A 54 7.72 -5.38 3.54
N ALA A 55 8.30 -4.76 2.51
CA ALA A 55 8.41 -5.36 1.18
C ALA A 55 9.57 -6.37 1.10
N MET A 56 9.38 -7.46 0.36
CA MET A 56 10.44 -8.43 0.13
C MET A 56 11.54 -7.84 -0.76
N LYS A 57 12.81 -8.03 -0.39
CA LYS A 57 13.96 -7.60 -1.18
C LYS A 57 14.29 -8.65 -2.24
N VAL A 58 13.69 -8.51 -3.41
CA VAL A 58 13.91 -9.39 -4.57
C VAL A 58 14.88 -8.70 -5.55
N ASP A 59 15.94 -9.39 -5.95
CA ASP A 59 16.88 -8.86 -6.94
C ASP A 59 16.21 -8.69 -8.31
N GLY A 60 16.35 -7.51 -8.92
CA GLY A 60 15.60 -7.13 -10.13
C GLY A 60 14.07 -7.12 -9.97
N GLY A 61 13.55 -7.17 -8.73
CA GLY A 61 12.12 -7.27 -8.47
C GLY A 61 11.37 -5.99 -8.84
N THR A 62 10.25 -6.14 -9.56
CA THR A 62 9.35 -5.04 -9.95
C THR A 62 8.15 -4.88 -9.03
N GLY A 63 7.97 -5.80 -8.08
CA GLY A 63 6.82 -5.90 -7.18
C GLY A 63 6.87 -7.22 -6.40
N GLY A 64 6.00 -7.37 -5.40
CA GLY A 64 6.00 -8.57 -4.58
C GLY A 64 5.06 -8.48 -3.38
N PRO A 65 4.90 -9.55 -2.60
CA PRO A 65 4.14 -9.49 -1.36
C PRO A 65 4.83 -8.54 -0.37
N ALA A 66 4.02 -7.80 0.40
CA ALA A 66 4.50 -7.01 1.52
C ALA A 66 3.63 -7.24 2.75
N ARG A 67 4.23 -7.07 3.93
CA ARG A 67 3.48 -6.96 5.17
C ARG A 67 3.32 -5.50 5.54
N LEU A 68 2.07 -5.06 5.70
CA LEU A 68 1.76 -3.68 6.06
C LEU A 68 1.34 -3.61 7.54
N LEU A 69 1.97 -2.73 8.30
CA LEU A 69 1.59 -2.45 9.68
C LEU A 69 1.12 -1.00 9.75
N ALA A 70 0.04 -0.77 10.49
CA ALA A 70 -0.43 0.56 10.84
C ALA A 70 -0.21 0.79 12.33
N LEU A 71 0.54 1.84 12.66
CA LEU A 71 0.83 2.30 14.00
C LEU A 71 0.07 3.61 14.22
N PHE A 72 -0.77 3.68 15.24
CA PHE A 72 -1.53 4.89 15.56
C PHE A 72 -1.92 4.91 17.04
N GLU A 73 -2.13 6.11 17.57
CA GLU A 73 -2.69 6.26 18.91
C GLU A 73 -4.21 6.03 18.85
N ASP A 74 -4.73 5.25 19.78
CA ASP A 74 -6.16 5.09 19.94
C ASP A 74 -6.61 5.90 21.16
N ALA A 75 -7.42 6.92 20.90
CA ALA A 75 -7.99 7.82 21.90
C ALA A 75 -8.76 7.08 23.01
N SER A 76 -9.29 5.88 22.73
CA SER A 76 -9.98 5.05 23.72
C SER A 76 -9.05 4.29 24.67
N SER A 77 -7.75 4.21 24.35
CA SER A 77 -6.79 3.33 25.05
C SER A 77 -5.81 4.05 25.99
N GLY A 78 -5.96 5.37 26.18
CA GLY A 78 -5.16 6.16 27.12
C GLY A 78 -3.66 6.11 26.83
N ASN A 79 -3.16 6.96 25.93
CA ASN A 79 -1.73 7.11 25.58
C ASN A 79 -0.93 5.83 25.26
N ILE A 80 -1.59 4.68 25.05
CA ILE A 80 -0.96 3.44 24.61
C ILE A 80 -1.06 3.39 23.08
N PRO A 81 0.06 3.36 22.34
CA PRO A 81 0.02 3.23 20.90
C PRO A 81 -0.54 1.85 20.50
N LYS A 82 -1.51 1.83 19.59
CA LYS A 82 -2.01 0.59 18.98
C LYS A 82 -1.25 0.27 17.69
N CYS A 83 -1.06 -1.02 17.47
CA CYS A 83 -0.49 -1.57 16.24
C CYS A 83 -1.49 -2.57 15.64
N THR A 84 -1.95 -2.28 14.43
CA THR A 84 -2.84 -3.18 13.69
C THR A 84 -2.12 -3.71 12.46
N LEU A 85 -2.18 -5.03 12.27
CA LEU A 85 -1.70 -5.68 11.06
C LEU A 85 -2.71 -5.46 9.93
N LEU A 86 -2.25 -4.80 8.87
CA LEU A 86 -2.97 -4.70 7.60
C LEU A 86 -2.45 -5.83 6.69
N LYS A 87 -3.35 -6.71 6.25
CA LYS A 87 -2.96 -7.76 5.31
C LYS A 87 -2.86 -7.14 3.93
N VAL A 88 -1.65 -6.97 3.43
CA VAL A 88 -1.39 -6.69 2.02
C VAL A 88 -0.98 -7.99 1.36
N THR A 89 -1.66 -8.35 0.28
CA THR A 89 -1.37 -9.59 -0.44
C THR A 89 -0.52 -9.30 -1.69
N ILE A 90 -0.59 -8.08 -2.25
CA ILE A 90 0.12 -7.71 -3.47
C ILE A 90 0.63 -6.26 -3.37
N VAL A 91 1.94 -6.03 -3.44
CA VAL A 91 2.47 -4.73 -3.91
C VAL A 91 2.50 -4.87 -5.42
N GLY A 92 1.62 -4.13 -6.11
CA GLY A 92 1.35 -4.29 -7.53
C GLY A 92 2.62 -4.42 -8.35
N GLN A 93 2.65 -5.47 -9.17
CA GLN A 93 3.48 -5.48 -10.37
C GLN A 93 3.10 -4.29 -11.24
N ILE A 94 4.08 -3.68 -11.92
CA ILE A 94 4.03 -3.48 -13.37
C ILE A 94 5.38 -2.95 -13.87
N ILE A 95 5.89 -3.69 -14.86
CA ILE A 95 6.84 -3.36 -15.90
C ILE A 95 8.18 -2.73 -15.46
N ALA A 96 9.22 -3.56 -15.52
CA ALA A 96 10.54 -3.11 -15.91
C ALA A 96 10.47 -2.49 -17.31
N LEU A 97 10.18 -1.19 -17.39
CA LEU A 97 10.64 -0.26 -18.43
C LEU A 97 11.08 0.90 -17.53
N PHE A 98 12.30 0.93 -17.00
CA PHE A 98 13.51 1.22 -17.73
C PHE A 98 14.71 0.47 -17.10
N VAL A 99 15.04 -0.68 -17.67
CA VAL A 99 16.41 -0.99 -18.09
C VAL A 99 16.38 -1.08 -19.60
#